data_AF-A0A1T4WDL9-F1
#
_entry.id   AF-A0A1T4WDL9-F1
#
_cell.length_a   1.000
_cell.length_b   1.000
_cell.length_c   1.000
_cell.angle_alpha   90.00
_cell.angle_beta   90.00
_cell.angle_gamma   90.00
#
_symmetry.space_group_name_H-M   'P 1'
#
loop_
_entity.id
_entity.type
_entity.pdbx_description
1 polymer ?
#
loop_
_entity_poly.entity_id
_entity_poly.type
_entity_poly.pdbx_seq_one_letter_code
_entity_poly.pdbx_strand_id
1 'polypeptide(L)'
;MMRKIALSAMLLSFGSMAGTSAEQLPSNDDLTGAIDEKHAAYSRFSSDDGSDDGSVGSYIIAADFKKKNGFCYAENNKLKTTLILGGGEGQAKFHCGDEWILSGNDSQNYTLSAYTTLSKVLQLHQSNFGIDLFNTQAKLRHSHTQLIANSSYLPKDDSFIIYTADVGFYGSAYVDITTMAHEAGHKDTAFLLRNEDGSLFYEALKEGIADLYAVTLHNLYRAENGENTISWLIVLNQTDQRSSRALRSLNNPSNDYPASGNKHASEESKDKTPYQNAGDLRFLFYKMANRTFNYDPQASKSSQILELYKTFKAASVQLGKNSSRQDYLSALQTSLSSSPLSNIDYTDDFKSVGWL
;
A
#
# COMPACT_ATOMS: atom_id res chain seq x y z
N MET A 1 39.02 -1.34 -47.76
CA MET A 1 38.32 -0.06 -48.02
C MET A 1 36.96 -0.09 -47.32
N MET A 2 36.70 0.91 -46.48
CA MET A 2 35.60 0.95 -45.51
C MET A 2 34.22 1.02 -46.18
N ARG A 3 33.27 0.19 -45.73
CA ARG A 3 31.84 0.34 -46.02
C ARG A 3 31.27 1.45 -45.14
N LYS A 4 30.79 2.54 -45.77
CA LYS A 4 29.96 3.57 -45.13
C LYS A 4 28.51 3.10 -45.16
N ILE A 5 27.93 2.83 -43.99
CA ILE A 5 26.49 2.68 -43.82
C ILE A 5 25.92 4.09 -43.70
N ALA A 6 25.10 4.50 -44.66
CA ALA A 6 24.34 5.73 -44.58
C ALA A 6 23.20 5.54 -43.57
N LEU A 7 23.28 6.29 -42.47
CA LEU A 7 22.22 6.41 -41.47
C LEU A 7 21.01 7.05 -42.15
N SER A 8 19.91 6.30 -42.29
CA SER A 8 18.64 6.88 -42.72
C SER A 8 18.06 7.65 -41.54
N ALA A 9 18.20 8.98 -41.58
CA ALA A 9 17.50 9.89 -40.70
C ALA A 9 16.02 9.88 -41.08
N MET A 10 15.22 9.06 -40.39
CA MET A 10 13.77 9.21 -40.43
C MET A 10 13.39 10.51 -39.74
N LEU A 11 12.82 11.40 -40.55
CA LEU A 11 12.21 12.67 -40.17
C LEU A 11 11.28 12.48 -38.97
N LEU A 12 11.67 13.09 -37.84
CA LEU A 12 10.78 13.39 -36.73
C LEU A 12 9.78 14.45 -37.23
N SER A 13 8.63 14.00 -37.71
CA SER A 13 7.45 14.84 -37.80
C SER A 13 7.01 15.18 -36.37
N PHE A 14 7.41 16.36 -35.89
CA PHE A 14 6.80 16.97 -34.72
C PHE A 14 5.34 17.27 -35.05
N GLY A 15 4.45 16.35 -34.71
CA GLY A 15 3.05 16.65 -34.52
C GLY A 15 2.94 17.49 -33.25
N SER A 16 2.72 18.79 -33.43
CA SER A 16 2.29 19.68 -32.38
C SER A 16 0.94 19.21 -31.83
N MET A 17 0.95 18.47 -30.72
CA MET A 17 -0.20 18.46 -29.83
C MET A 17 0.00 19.57 -28.81
N ALA A 18 -0.66 20.69 -29.08
CA ALA A 18 -0.95 21.69 -28.05
C ALA A 18 -1.83 21.00 -26.98
N GLY A 19 -1.22 20.62 -25.86
CA GLY A 19 -1.93 20.34 -24.62
C GLY A 19 -2.13 21.66 -23.89
N THR A 20 -3.37 22.12 -23.84
CA THR A 20 -3.80 23.34 -23.16
C THR A 20 -3.76 23.19 -21.64
N SER A 21 -3.46 24.32 -20.97
CA SER A 21 -3.28 24.58 -19.53
C SER A 21 -2.02 24.00 -18.89
N ALA A 22 -1.00 24.87 -18.71
CA ALA A 22 -0.09 24.72 -17.59
C ALA A 22 -0.96 24.73 -16.32
N GLU A 23 -1.01 23.61 -15.59
CA GLU A 23 -1.72 23.55 -14.31
C GLU A 23 -1.13 24.62 -13.39
N GLN A 24 -1.90 25.68 -13.17
CA GLN A 24 -1.55 26.71 -12.22
C GLN A 24 -1.53 26.06 -10.84
N LEU A 25 -0.41 26.16 -10.12
CA LEU A 25 -0.31 25.63 -8.76
C LEU A 25 -1.50 26.10 -7.93
N PRO A 26 -2.19 25.19 -7.22
CA PRO A 26 -3.14 25.62 -6.20
C PRO A 26 -2.41 26.55 -5.23
N SER A 27 -3.03 27.68 -4.89
CA SER A 27 -2.46 28.60 -3.89
C SER A 27 -2.26 27.89 -2.55
N ASN A 28 -1.15 28.21 -1.88
CA ASN A 28 -0.96 27.86 -0.48
C ASN A 28 -1.76 28.84 0.37
N ASP A 29 -2.97 28.43 0.74
CA ASP A 29 -3.91 29.27 1.47
C ASP A 29 -3.64 29.18 2.97
N ASP A 30 -3.73 30.31 3.68
CA ASP A 30 -3.70 30.30 5.14
C ASP A 30 -4.95 29.59 5.66
N LEU A 31 -4.76 28.47 6.36
CA LEU A 31 -5.84 27.68 6.96
C LEU A 31 -6.19 28.10 8.39
N THR A 32 -5.65 29.22 8.88
CA THR A 32 -6.04 29.78 10.19
C THR A 32 -7.56 30.01 10.22
N GLY A 33 -8.23 29.43 11.22
CA GLY A 33 -9.70 29.49 11.36
C GLY A 33 -10.49 28.54 10.45
N ALA A 34 -9.83 27.64 9.71
CA ALA A 34 -10.52 26.56 9.00
C ALA A 34 -11.14 25.57 9.99
N ILE A 35 -12.33 25.05 9.66
CA ILE A 35 -13.03 24.04 10.45
C ILE A 35 -12.76 22.65 9.89
N ASP A 36 -12.80 21.63 10.74
CA ASP A 36 -12.82 20.24 10.28
C ASP A 36 -14.23 19.87 9.83
N GLU A 37 -14.35 19.37 8.61
CA GLU A 37 -15.60 18.88 8.03
C GLU A 37 -15.39 17.49 7.46
N LYS A 38 -16.33 16.60 7.75
CA LYS A 38 -16.24 15.22 7.30
C LYS A 38 -16.83 15.09 5.91
N HIS A 39 -16.07 14.48 5.01
CA HIS A 39 -16.51 14.12 3.67
C HIS A 39 -16.05 12.72 3.33
N ALA A 40 -16.56 12.15 2.24
CA ALA A 40 -16.11 10.87 1.72
C ALA A 40 -15.61 10.98 0.28
N ALA A 41 -14.85 9.99 -0.17
CA ALA A 41 -14.48 9.81 -1.56
C ALA A 41 -14.57 8.32 -1.93
N TYR A 42 -14.68 8.05 -3.22
CA TYR A 42 -14.61 6.69 -3.74
C TYR A 42 -13.17 6.17 -3.67
N SER A 43 -13.05 4.89 -3.32
CA SER A 43 -11.81 4.11 -3.29
C SER A 43 -12.06 2.81 -4.04
N ARG A 44 -11.00 2.25 -4.64
CA ARG A 44 -11.09 1.00 -5.39
C ARG A 44 -11.35 -0.15 -4.41
N PHE A 45 -12.28 -1.05 -4.76
CA PHE A 45 -12.42 -2.35 -4.12
C PHE A 45 -12.05 -3.45 -5.11
N SER A 46 -11.18 -4.38 -4.71
CA SER A 46 -11.05 -5.65 -5.42
C SER A 46 -11.80 -6.75 -4.68
N SER A 47 -12.65 -7.48 -5.41
CA SER A 47 -13.41 -8.60 -4.88
C SER A 47 -12.51 -9.79 -4.54
N ASP A 48 -12.95 -10.60 -3.56
CA ASP A 48 -12.20 -11.74 -3.03
C ASP A 48 -11.99 -12.89 -4.04
N ASP A 49 -12.77 -12.93 -5.12
CA ASP A 49 -12.84 -14.05 -6.05
C ASP A 49 -12.01 -13.86 -7.33
N GLY A 50 -11.43 -12.67 -7.55
CA GLY A 50 -10.73 -12.34 -8.77
C GLY A 50 -11.57 -12.57 -10.03
N SER A 51 -12.90 -12.58 -9.89
CA SER A 51 -13.80 -12.80 -11.01
C SER A 51 -13.84 -11.55 -11.90
N ASP A 52 -13.87 -11.82 -13.20
CA ASP A 52 -13.72 -10.84 -14.28
C ASP A 52 -15.10 -10.36 -14.75
N ASP A 53 -16.06 -10.21 -13.83
CA ASP A 53 -17.43 -9.83 -14.17
C ASP A 53 -17.58 -8.33 -14.52
N GLY A 54 -16.47 -7.59 -14.47
CA GLY A 54 -16.42 -6.16 -14.78
C GLY A 54 -16.96 -5.27 -13.66
N SER A 55 -17.40 -5.82 -12.52
CA SER A 55 -17.82 -5.05 -11.36
C SER A 55 -16.64 -4.77 -10.43
N VAL A 56 -15.81 -3.77 -10.79
CA VAL A 56 -14.92 -3.17 -9.80
C VAL A 56 -15.81 -2.42 -8.81
N GLY A 57 -16.08 -3.02 -7.65
CA GLY A 57 -16.79 -2.34 -6.58
C GLY A 57 -16.00 -1.10 -6.13
N SER A 58 -16.67 -0.22 -5.38
CA SER A 58 -16.01 0.92 -4.76
C SER A 58 -16.30 0.95 -3.26
N TYR A 59 -15.26 1.26 -2.48
CA TYR A 59 -15.45 1.70 -1.10
C TYR A 59 -15.81 3.18 -1.11
N ILE A 60 -16.64 3.59 -0.15
CA ILE A 60 -16.81 5.00 0.19
C ILE A 60 -16.07 5.20 1.51
N ILE A 61 -14.94 5.91 1.46
CA ILE A 61 -14.09 6.14 2.63
C ILE A 61 -14.25 7.58 3.08
N ALA A 62 -14.66 7.76 4.33
CA ALA A 62 -14.81 9.07 4.94
C ALA A 62 -13.50 9.53 5.63
N ALA A 63 -13.18 10.81 5.52
CA ALA A 63 -12.10 11.47 6.23
C ALA A 63 -12.50 12.91 6.60
N ASP A 64 -11.82 13.47 7.58
CA ASP A 64 -11.95 14.90 7.90
C ASP A 64 -11.11 15.72 6.92
N PHE A 65 -11.63 16.86 6.49
CA PHE A 65 -10.99 17.86 5.63
C PHE A 65 -11.04 19.21 6.33
N LYS A 66 -10.04 20.07 6.09
CA LYS A 66 -10.16 21.49 6.47
C LYS A 66 -11.08 22.19 5.47
N LYS A 67 -12.17 22.81 5.93
CA LYS A 67 -13.03 23.70 5.12
C LYS A 67 -12.66 25.17 5.35
N LYS A 68 -12.44 25.91 4.27
CA LYS A 68 -12.33 27.38 4.29
C LYS A 68 -12.76 27.99 2.95
N ASN A 69 -13.50 29.09 2.99
CA ASN A 69 -13.91 29.86 1.80
C ASN A 69 -14.59 29.02 0.69
N GLY A 70 -15.39 28.01 1.06
CA GLY A 70 -16.06 27.11 0.11
C GLY A 70 -15.18 26.00 -0.47
N PHE A 71 -13.93 25.90 -0.03
CA PHE A 71 -12.98 24.86 -0.43
C PHE A 71 -12.69 23.88 0.71
N CYS A 72 -12.50 22.62 0.33
CA CYS A 72 -12.12 21.50 1.17
C CYS A 72 -10.67 21.17 0.84
N TYR A 73 -9.79 21.32 1.81
CA TYR A 73 -8.38 21.01 1.69
C TYR A 73 -8.16 19.59 2.19
N ALA A 74 -7.42 18.77 1.43
CA ALA A 74 -7.03 17.42 1.82
C ALA A 74 -5.94 17.47 2.91
N GLU A 75 -6.34 18.02 4.06
CA GLU A 75 -5.55 18.28 5.24
C GLU A 75 -6.43 18.06 6.47
N ASN A 76 -5.89 17.37 7.48
CA ASN A 76 -6.45 17.25 8.83
C ASN A 76 -5.31 17.23 9.86
N ASN A 77 -5.59 16.97 11.14
CA ASN A 77 -4.57 16.93 12.18
C ASN A 77 -3.51 15.82 12.02
N LYS A 78 -3.79 14.77 11.23
CA LYS A 78 -2.91 13.61 11.03
C LYS A 78 -2.24 13.57 9.66
N LEU A 79 -2.84 14.15 8.62
CA LEU A 79 -2.39 14.03 7.24
C LEU A 79 -2.55 15.35 6.49
N LYS A 80 -1.54 15.69 5.68
CA LYS A 80 -1.59 16.79 4.70
C LYS A 80 -1.22 16.28 3.32
N THR A 81 -2.00 16.66 2.32
CA THR A 81 -1.73 16.35 0.91
C THR A 81 -1.21 17.56 0.14
N THR A 82 -0.10 17.36 -0.57
CA THR A 82 0.55 18.37 -1.42
C THR A 82 0.62 17.85 -2.86
N LEU A 83 0.26 18.69 -3.82
CA LEU A 83 0.45 18.43 -5.26
C LEU A 83 1.84 18.91 -5.70
N ILE A 84 2.55 18.09 -6.45
CA ILE A 84 3.84 18.40 -7.08
C ILE A 84 3.58 18.60 -8.57
N LEU A 85 3.72 19.85 -9.04
CA LEU A 85 3.57 20.23 -10.44
C LEU A 85 4.90 20.77 -10.98
N GLY A 86 5.04 20.90 -12.31
CA GLY A 86 6.28 21.36 -12.96
C GLY A 86 6.80 22.73 -12.50
N GLY A 87 5.99 23.52 -11.80
CA GLY A 87 6.35 24.82 -11.22
C GLY A 87 6.60 24.84 -9.70
N GLY A 88 6.41 23.73 -8.98
CA GLY A 88 6.59 23.67 -7.52
C GLY A 88 5.56 22.79 -6.79
N GLU A 89 5.34 23.10 -5.51
CA GLU A 89 4.40 22.40 -4.64
C GLU A 89 3.20 23.28 -4.26
N GLY A 90 1.99 22.72 -4.25
CA GLY A 90 0.76 23.42 -3.87
C GLY A 90 -0.17 22.55 -3.02
N GLN A 91 -1.04 23.16 -2.22
CA GLN A 91 -2.01 22.41 -1.40
C GLN A 91 -3.08 21.73 -2.25
N ALA A 92 -3.40 20.46 -1.95
CA ALA A 92 -4.53 19.79 -2.58
C ALA A 92 -5.85 20.34 -2.02
N LYS A 93 -6.64 21.02 -2.87
CA LYS A 93 -7.93 21.61 -2.51
C LYS A 93 -9.00 21.33 -3.56
N PHE A 94 -10.24 21.22 -3.10
CA PHE A 94 -11.41 20.81 -3.87
C PHE A 94 -12.57 21.74 -3.52
N HIS A 95 -13.53 21.90 -4.43
CA HIS A 95 -14.79 22.53 -4.03
C HIS A 95 -15.53 21.58 -3.09
N CYS A 96 -15.91 22.03 -1.90
CA CYS A 96 -16.65 21.17 -0.97
C CYS A 96 -18.03 20.80 -1.52
N GLY A 97 -18.68 21.74 -2.23
CA GLY A 97 -20.10 21.64 -2.56
C GLY A 97 -20.96 21.46 -1.30
N ASP A 98 -22.18 20.97 -1.51
CA ASP A 98 -23.09 20.53 -0.44
C ASP A 98 -23.13 18.98 -0.33
N GLU A 99 -22.37 18.28 -1.17
CA GLU A 99 -22.38 16.82 -1.24
C GLU A 99 -21.48 16.19 -0.18
N TRP A 100 -21.97 15.08 0.40
CA TRP A 100 -21.18 14.26 1.32
C TRP A 100 -19.97 13.61 0.63
N ILE A 101 -20.14 13.17 -0.62
CA ILE A 101 -19.09 12.51 -1.39
C ILE A 101 -18.43 13.54 -2.31
N LEU A 102 -17.16 13.83 -2.07
CA LEU A 102 -16.36 14.69 -2.93
C LEU A 102 -15.96 13.95 -4.20
N SER A 103 -16.02 14.65 -5.32
CA SER A 103 -15.54 14.17 -6.62
C SER A 103 -14.95 15.34 -7.42
N GLY A 104 -14.14 15.00 -8.41
CA GLY A 104 -13.53 15.93 -9.34
C GLY A 104 -13.24 15.27 -10.69
N ASN A 105 -12.31 15.83 -11.45
CA ASN A 105 -11.74 15.13 -12.61
C ASN A 105 -10.90 13.90 -12.16
N ASP A 106 -10.41 13.09 -13.10
CA ASP A 106 -9.71 11.83 -12.76
C ASP A 106 -8.50 12.03 -11.84
N SER A 107 -7.71 13.07 -12.09
CA SER A 107 -6.58 13.47 -11.25
C SER A 107 -7.00 13.84 -9.81
N GLN A 108 -8.07 14.63 -9.69
CA GLN A 108 -8.64 15.05 -8.41
C GLN A 108 -9.25 13.86 -7.66
N ASN A 109 -9.98 12.99 -8.36
CA ASN A 109 -10.54 11.76 -7.81
C ASN A 109 -9.45 10.87 -7.23
N TYR A 110 -8.32 10.72 -7.94
CA TYR A 110 -7.20 9.92 -7.44
C TYR A 110 -6.58 10.56 -6.19
N THR A 111 -6.42 11.89 -6.18
CA THR A 111 -5.93 12.62 -5.00
C THR A 111 -6.87 12.46 -3.80
N LEU A 112 -8.18 12.63 -4.00
CA LEU A 112 -9.21 12.46 -2.98
C LEU A 112 -9.22 11.03 -2.43
N SER A 113 -9.15 10.05 -3.35
CA SER A 113 -9.11 8.63 -3.01
C SER A 113 -7.87 8.29 -2.19
N ALA A 114 -6.69 8.74 -2.61
CA ALA A 114 -5.45 8.53 -1.88
C ALA A 114 -5.48 9.16 -0.48
N TYR A 115 -5.97 10.40 -0.38
CA TYR A 115 -6.07 11.11 0.89
C TYR A 115 -7.01 10.43 1.88
N THR A 116 -8.24 10.11 1.44
CA THR A 116 -9.25 9.47 2.29
C THR A 116 -8.79 8.08 2.73
N THR A 117 -8.20 7.32 1.80
CA THR A 117 -7.65 5.99 2.05
C THR A 117 -6.50 6.02 3.05
N LEU A 118 -5.50 6.88 2.85
CA LEU A 118 -4.39 7.00 3.80
C LEU A 118 -4.84 7.54 5.16
N SER A 119 -5.80 8.48 5.19
CA SER A 119 -6.41 8.93 6.45
C SER A 119 -7.04 7.76 7.22
N LYS A 120 -7.74 6.86 6.52
CA LYS A 120 -8.33 5.67 7.10
C LYS A 120 -7.27 4.69 7.60
N VAL A 121 -6.19 4.48 6.85
CA VAL A 121 -5.03 3.68 7.27
C VAL A 121 -4.42 4.21 8.56
N LEU A 122 -4.21 5.52 8.67
CA LEU A 122 -3.68 6.16 9.89
C LEU A 122 -4.66 6.00 11.08
N GLN A 123 -5.96 6.13 10.84
CA GLN A 123 -6.99 5.90 11.86
C GLN A 123 -6.99 4.45 12.35
N LEU A 124 -6.96 3.49 11.43
CA LEU A 124 -6.93 2.06 11.77
C LEU A 124 -5.66 1.72 12.55
N HIS A 125 -4.51 2.28 12.15
CA HIS A 125 -3.27 2.12 12.89
C HIS A 125 -3.41 2.62 14.34
N GLN A 126 -3.83 3.88 14.54
CA GLN A 126 -4.04 4.45 15.87
C GLN A 126 -4.93 3.57 16.74
N SER A 127 -6.05 3.12 16.19
CA SER A 127 -7.10 2.41 16.93
C SER A 127 -6.66 0.99 17.34
N ASN A 128 -5.79 0.35 16.56
CA ASN A 128 -5.40 -1.05 16.76
C ASN A 128 -4.02 -1.23 17.40
N PHE A 129 -3.14 -0.23 17.28
CA PHE A 129 -1.79 -0.23 17.87
C PHE A 129 -1.64 0.75 19.04
N GLY A 130 -2.61 1.64 19.25
CA GLY A 130 -2.63 2.60 20.38
C GLY A 130 -1.62 3.74 20.26
N ILE A 131 -0.95 3.88 19.11
CA ILE A 131 0.08 4.87 18.85
C ILE A 131 -0.14 5.50 17.48
N ASP A 132 0.32 6.74 17.30
CA ASP A 132 0.35 7.39 16.00
C ASP A 132 1.48 6.79 15.14
N LEU A 133 1.19 6.56 13.85
CA LEU A 133 2.21 6.09 12.91
C LEU A 133 3.31 7.13 12.67
N PHE A 134 2.96 8.42 12.82
CA PHE A 134 3.87 9.55 12.71
C PHE A 134 3.82 10.39 13.99
N ASN A 135 4.98 10.84 14.46
CA ASN A 135 5.07 11.76 15.60
C ASN A 135 4.62 13.19 15.25
N THR A 136 4.46 13.48 13.96
CA THR A 136 4.02 14.74 13.39
C THR A 136 2.95 14.48 12.33
N GLN A 137 2.34 15.53 11.79
CA GLN A 137 1.40 15.39 10.68
C GLN A 137 2.10 14.70 9.49
N ALA A 138 1.53 13.58 9.03
CA ALA A 138 2.01 12.85 7.87
C ALA A 138 1.85 13.68 6.60
N LYS A 139 2.69 13.42 5.60
CA LYS A 139 2.66 14.12 4.31
C LYS A 139 2.39 13.12 3.19
N LEU A 140 1.36 13.40 2.38
CA LEU A 140 1.09 12.72 1.12
C LEU A 140 1.42 13.67 -0.03
N ARG A 141 2.31 13.26 -0.92
CA ARG A 141 2.73 14.04 -2.08
C ARG A 141 2.17 13.39 -3.32
N HIS A 142 1.49 14.14 -4.17
CA HIS A 142 0.95 13.63 -5.43
C HIS A 142 1.62 14.33 -6.61
N SER A 143 2.30 13.57 -7.46
CA SER A 143 2.94 14.06 -8.67
C SER A 143 2.32 13.43 -9.91
N HIS A 144 2.00 14.25 -10.91
CA HIS A 144 1.64 13.77 -12.24
C HIS A 144 2.90 13.61 -13.08
N THR A 145 3.08 12.43 -13.68
CA THR A 145 4.23 12.08 -14.51
C THR A 145 3.76 11.62 -15.89
N GLN A 146 4.66 11.44 -16.86
CA GLN A 146 4.28 10.90 -18.17
C GLN A 146 4.61 9.41 -18.33
N LEU A 147 5.21 8.77 -17.31
CA LEU A 147 5.93 7.52 -17.50
C LEU A 147 5.33 6.34 -16.71
N ILE A 148 5.14 6.47 -15.39
CA ILE A 148 4.78 5.33 -14.53
C ILE A 148 3.94 5.83 -13.35
N ALA A 149 2.75 5.25 -13.14
CA ALA A 149 2.06 5.39 -11.85
C ALA A 149 2.77 4.57 -10.79
N ASN A 150 3.01 5.09 -9.59
CA ASN A 150 3.60 4.31 -8.51
C ASN A 150 3.24 4.91 -7.15
N SER A 151 3.43 4.15 -6.08
CA SER A 151 3.43 4.67 -4.72
C SER A 151 4.75 4.35 -4.04
N SER A 152 5.13 5.15 -3.05
CA SER A 152 6.30 4.87 -2.22
C SER A 152 6.22 5.63 -0.91
N TYR A 153 6.65 5.00 0.18
CA TYR A 153 7.10 5.71 1.37
C TYR A 153 8.57 6.14 1.24
N LEU A 154 8.85 7.42 1.47
CA LEU A 154 10.16 8.05 1.36
C LEU A 154 10.76 8.28 2.77
N PRO A 155 11.69 7.43 3.25
CA PRO A 155 12.15 7.50 4.64
C PRO A 155 12.96 8.75 4.97
N LYS A 156 13.61 9.35 3.97
CA LYS A 156 14.40 10.58 4.13
C LYS A 156 13.54 11.82 4.37
N ASP A 157 12.38 11.87 3.71
CA ASP A 157 11.45 13.00 3.78
C ASP A 157 10.31 12.75 4.79
N ASP A 158 10.26 11.53 5.35
CA ASP A 158 9.17 11.00 6.18
C ASP A 158 7.79 11.28 5.56
N SER A 159 7.65 10.93 4.28
CA SER A 159 6.47 11.26 3.47
C SER A 159 6.08 10.11 2.55
N PHE A 160 4.80 10.05 2.20
CA PHE A 160 4.30 9.20 1.13
C PHE A 160 4.31 9.99 -0.17
N ILE A 161 4.65 9.32 -1.27
CA ILE A 161 4.50 9.87 -2.62
C ILE A 161 3.67 8.92 -3.46
N ILE A 162 2.76 9.51 -4.24
CA ILE A 162 2.05 8.85 -5.32
C ILE A 162 2.38 9.56 -6.63
N TYR A 163 2.66 8.75 -7.64
CA TYR A 163 2.81 9.16 -9.02
C TYR A 163 1.61 8.67 -9.81
N THR A 164 1.04 9.54 -10.62
CA THR A 164 0.04 9.22 -11.64
C THR A 164 0.64 9.45 -13.02
N ALA A 165 0.02 8.93 -14.09
CA ALA A 165 0.46 9.13 -15.47
C ALA A 165 -0.65 9.56 -16.42
N ASP A 166 -0.31 10.28 -17.49
CA ASP A 166 -1.27 10.91 -18.41
C ASP A 166 -1.88 9.98 -19.47
N VAL A 167 -1.39 8.75 -19.61
CA VAL A 167 -1.76 7.87 -20.73
C VAL A 167 -2.73 6.80 -20.23
N GLY A 168 -3.80 6.52 -20.98
CA GLY A 168 -4.95 5.64 -20.69
C GLY A 168 -4.70 4.17 -20.31
N PHE A 169 -3.72 3.93 -19.45
CA PHE A 169 -3.44 2.71 -18.67
C PHE A 169 -4.26 2.66 -17.37
N TYR A 170 -5.11 3.67 -17.09
CA TYR A 170 -5.78 3.78 -15.80
C TYR A 170 -7.11 3.08 -15.77
N GLY A 171 -7.15 2.06 -14.92
CA GLY A 171 -8.35 1.32 -14.66
C GLY A 171 -9.23 1.78 -13.53
N SER A 172 -8.76 2.71 -12.72
CA SER A 172 -9.59 3.36 -11.72
C SER A 172 -9.00 4.72 -11.39
N ALA A 173 -9.84 5.76 -11.38
CA ALA A 173 -9.53 7.07 -10.80
C ALA A 173 -9.36 7.02 -9.26
N TYR A 174 -9.13 5.83 -8.69
CA TYR A 174 -9.28 5.52 -7.27
C TYR A 174 -8.17 4.57 -6.81
N VAL A 175 -7.76 4.75 -5.55
CA VAL A 175 -6.72 3.98 -4.86
C VAL A 175 -7.37 2.93 -3.96
N ASP A 176 -6.82 1.72 -3.94
CA ASP A 176 -7.22 0.67 -3.00
C ASP A 176 -6.53 0.84 -1.64
N ILE A 177 -7.23 0.49 -0.55
CA ILE A 177 -6.68 0.60 0.82
C ILE A 177 -5.40 -0.19 1.03
N THR A 178 -5.23 -1.32 0.36
CA THR A 178 -4.03 -2.14 0.45
C THR A 178 -2.80 -1.43 -0.11
N THR A 179 -2.93 -0.54 -1.10
CA THR A 179 -1.81 0.27 -1.60
C THR A 179 -1.29 1.22 -0.52
N MET A 180 -2.16 2.05 0.05
CA MET A 180 -1.73 3.02 1.08
C MET A 180 -1.30 2.35 2.37
N ALA A 181 -1.94 1.22 2.71
CA ALA A 181 -1.55 0.44 3.86
C ALA A 181 -0.17 -0.20 3.67
N HIS A 182 0.16 -0.72 2.48
CA HIS A 182 1.49 -1.25 2.18
C HIS A 182 2.58 -0.19 2.38
N GLU A 183 2.41 1.01 1.82
CA GLU A 183 3.38 2.09 2.03
C GLU A 183 3.49 2.50 3.50
N ALA A 184 2.35 2.57 4.22
CA ALA A 184 2.34 2.81 5.64
C ALA A 184 3.02 1.69 6.45
N GLY A 185 3.02 0.45 5.93
CA GLY A 185 3.77 -0.68 6.49
C GLY A 185 5.28 -0.45 6.47
N HIS A 186 5.82 0.14 5.40
CA HIS A 186 7.23 0.53 5.37
C HIS A 186 7.56 1.59 6.43
N LYS A 187 6.65 2.53 6.70
CA LYS A 187 6.80 3.46 7.84
C LYS A 187 6.74 2.73 9.17
N ASP A 188 5.78 1.83 9.37
CA ASP A 188 5.60 1.05 10.59
C ASP A 188 6.85 0.21 10.92
N THR A 189 7.53 -0.25 9.87
CA THR A 189 8.80 -0.97 9.96
C THR A 189 10.00 -0.16 9.48
N ALA A 190 10.01 1.15 9.71
CA ALA A 190 11.14 1.99 9.29
C ALA A 190 12.47 1.64 9.97
N PHE A 191 12.45 0.90 11.09
CA PHE A 191 13.66 0.32 11.65
C PHE A 191 14.29 -0.73 10.71
N LEU A 192 13.48 -1.48 9.95
CA LEU A 192 14.00 -2.41 8.96
C LEU A 192 14.76 -1.62 7.89
N LEU A 193 14.15 -0.58 7.33
CA LEU A 193 14.79 0.29 6.33
C LEU A 193 16.15 0.88 6.78
N ARG A 194 16.37 1.08 8.09
CA ARG A 194 17.62 1.62 8.63
C ARG A 194 18.73 0.58 8.82
N ASN A 195 18.35 -0.70 8.92
CA ASN A 195 19.26 -1.82 9.07
C ASN A 195 19.49 -2.58 7.75
N GLU A 196 19.06 -1.99 6.61
CA GLU A 196 19.28 -2.55 5.28
C GLU A 196 20.78 -2.78 5.01
N ASP A 197 21.09 -3.99 4.54
CA ASP A 197 22.43 -4.45 4.17
C ASP A 197 22.53 -4.83 2.69
N GLY A 198 21.44 -4.66 1.93
CA GLY A 198 21.32 -5.05 0.52
C GLY A 198 21.23 -6.55 0.30
N SER A 199 21.08 -7.36 1.35
CA SER A 199 20.87 -8.80 1.21
C SER A 199 19.48 -9.10 0.66
N LEU A 200 19.39 -10.18 -0.11
CA LEU A 200 18.15 -10.61 -0.77
C LEU A 200 17.04 -10.85 0.25
N PHE A 201 17.37 -11.51 1.36
CA PHE A 201 16.45 -11.81 2.44
C PHE A 201 15.89 -10.53 3.07
N TYR A 202 16.75 -9.54 3.32
CA TYR A 202 16.34 -8.32 3.98
C TYR A 202 15.39 -7.47 3.12
N GLU A 203 15.72 -7.36 1.83
CA GLU A 203 14.88 -6.70 0.85
C GLU A 203 13.51 -7.40 0.72
N ALA A 204 13.51 -8.74 0.68
CA ALA A 204 12.28 -9.52 0.65
C ALA A 204 11.45 -9.37 1.94
N LEU A 205 12.09 -9.38 3.10
CA LEU A 205 11.40 -9.25 4.38
C LEU A 205 10.71 -7.88 4.52
N LYS A 206 11.37 -6.80 4.09
CA LYS A 206 10.80 -5.44 4.10
C LYS A 206 9.50 -5.34 3.32
N GLU A 207 9.50 -5.84 2.08
CA GLU A 207 8.30 -5.89 1.23
C GLU A 207 7.22 -6.81 1.82
N GLY A 208 7.66 -7.98 2.29
CA GLY A 208 6.78 -8.98 2.86
C GLY A 208 6.03 -8.47 4.10
N ILE A 209 6.71 -7.84 5.05
CA ILE A 209 6.05 -7.30 6.25
C ILE A 209 5.11 -6.14 5.92
N ALA A 210 5.45 -5.29 4.95
CA ALA A 210 4.55 -4.25 4.45
C ALA A 210 3.27 -4.84 3.84
N ASP A 211 3.39 -5.95 3.10
CA ASP A 211 2.27 -6.72 2.57
C ASP A 211 1.41 -7.36 3.66
N LEU A 212 2.01 -7.92 4.72
CA LEU A 212 1.26 -8.44 5.88
C LEU A 212 0.48 -7.34 6.60
N TYR A 213 1.10 -6.16 6.77
CA TYR A 213 0.47 -5.00 7.37
C TYR A 213 -0.72 -4.51 6.53
N ALA A 214 -0.55 -4.46 5.21
CA ALA A 214 -1.60 -4.05 4.28
C ALA A 214 -2.84 -4.94 4.39
N VAL A 215 -2.65 -6.26 4.35
CA VAL A 215 -3.73 -7.24 4.50
C VAL A 215 -4.37 -7.15 5.89
N THR A 216 -3.57 -6.92 6.93
CA THR A 216 -4.09 -6.78 8.29
C THR A 216 -5.03 -5.58 8.40
N LEU A 217 -4.59 -4.39 7.96
CA LEU A 217 -5.43 -3.19 8.02
C LEU A 217 -6.64 -3.28 7.10
N HIS A 218 -6.50 -3.88 5.91
CA HIS A 218 -7.62 -4.08 5.01
C HIS A 218 -8.71 -4.93 5.67
N ASN A 219 -8.35 -6.04 6.30
CA ASN A 219 -9.34 -6.91 6.96
C ASN A 219 -9.92 -6.32 8.25
N LEU A 220 -9.18 -5.44 8.95
CA LEU A 220 -9.75 -4.64 10.03
C LEU A 220 -10.80 -3.66 9.49
N TYR A 221 -10.51 -2.98 8.38
CA TYR A 221 -11.48 -2.10 7.72
C TYR A 221 -12.72 -2.85 7.25
N ARG A 222 -12.56 -4.01 6.61
CA ARG A 222 -13.68 -4.87 6.19
C ARG A 222 -14.56 -5.28 7.38
N ALA A 223 -13.94 -5.68 8.49
CA ALA A 223 -14.66 -6.02 9.72
C ALA A 223 -15.44 -4.83 10.32
N GLU A 224 -14.90 -3.61 10.30
CA GLU A 224 -15.63 -2.39 10.69
C GLU A 224 -16.89 -2.15 9.83
N ASN A 225 -16.92 -2.68 8.61
CA ASN A 225 -18.06 -2.60 7.68
C ASN A 225 -18.93 -3.86 7.69
N GLY A 226 -18.75 -4.76 8.67
CA GLY A 226 -19.57 -5.96 8.85
C GLY A 226 -19.20 -7.15 7.95
N GLU A 227 -18.05 -7.09 7.26
CA GLU A 227 -17.57 -8.21 6.44
C GLU A 227 -16.72 -9.19 7.26
N ASN A 228 -17.05 -10.48 7.17
CA ASN A 228 -16.39 -11.56 7.92
C ASN A 228 -15.45 -12.43 7.06
N THR A 229 -15.41 -12.19 5.75
CA THR A 229 -14.49 -12.86 4.82
C THR A 229 -13.13 -12.17 4.85
N ILE A 230 -12.06 -12.96 4.77
CA ILE A 230 -10.70 -12.43 4.74
C ILE A 230 -10.24 -12.26 3.29
N SER A 231 -9.80 -11.04 2.96
CA SER A 231 -9.08 -10.76 1.72
C SER A 231 -7.61 -11.08 1.95
N TRP A 232 -7.01 -11.84 1.03
CA TRP A 232 -5.57 -12.14 1.00
C TRP A 232 -4.87 -11.42 -0.15
N LEU A 233 -5.54 -10.43 -0.73
CA LEU A 233 -5.16 -9.77 -1.97
C LEU A 233 -4.53 -8.41 -1.66
N ILE A 234 -3.47 -8.08 -2.40
CA ILE A 234 -2.86 -6.76 -2.41
C ILE A 234 -3.03 -6.20 -3.80
N VAL A 235 -3.70 -5.06 -3.88
CA VAL A 235 -4.07 -4.39 -5.11
C VAL A 235 -3.18 -3.17 -5.23
N LEU A 236 -2.29 -3.14 -6.24
CA LEU A 236 -1.59 -1.91 -6.60
C LEU A 236 -2.28 -1.25 -7.78
N ASN A 237 -2.27 0.08 -7.78
CA ASN A 237 -2.98 0.97 -8.72
C ASN A 237 -2.59 0.80 -10.21
N GLN A 238 -1.62 -0.07 -10.53
CA GLN A 238 -1.08 -0.30 -11.88
C GLN A 238 -1.73 -1.47 -12.64
N THR A 239 -2.71 -2.19 -12.09
CA THR A 239 -3.30 -3.33 -12.82
C THR A 239 -4.25 -2.83 -13.91
N ASP A 240 -3.80 -2.95 -15.16
CA ASP A 240 -4.57 -2.71 -16.39
C ASP A 240 -6.00 -3.25 -16.25
N GLN A 241 -7.00 -2.50 -16.72
CA GLN A 241 -8.45 -2.84 -16.67
C GLN A 241 -8.86 -4.20 -17.23
N ARG A 242 -7.94 -4.99 -17.76
CA ARG A 242 -8.25 -6.23 -18.48
C ARG A 242 -8.29 -7.47 -17.60
N SER A 243 -7.99 -7.34 -16.32
CA SER A 243 -8.37 -8.33 -15.33
C SER A 243 -8.37 -7.69 -13.95
N SER A 244 -9.42 -7.88 -13.15
CA SER A 244 -9.59 -7.45 -11.75
C SER A 244 -8.54 -8.01 -10.76
N ARG A 245 -7.37 -8.44 -11.24
CA ARG A 245 -6.38 -9.20 -10.49
C ARG A 245 -5.62 -8.31 -9.50
N ALA A 246 -5.52 -8.81 -8.28
CA ALA A 246 -4.56 -8.34 -7.30
C ALA A 246 -3.14 -8.40 -7.89
N LEU A 247 -2.27 -7.45 -7.51
CA LEU A 247 -0.86 -7.52 -7.88
C LEU A 247 -0.19 -8.70 -7.16
N ARG A 248 -0.60 -8.93 -5.91
CA ARG A 248 -0.01 -9.94 -5.05
C ARG A 248 -1.06 -10.66 -4.24
N SER A 249 -0.80 -11.94 -3.93
CA SER A 249 -1.69 -12.79 -3.16
C SER A 249 -0.91 -13.51 -2.05
N LEU A 250 -1.39 -13.41 -0.81
CA LEU A 250 -0.78 -14.13 0.32
C LEU A 250 -1.12 -15.62 0.28
N ASN A 251 -2.34 -15.98 -0.14
CA ASN A 251 -2.80 -17.36 -0.21
C ASN A 251 -2.30 -18.12 -1.45
N ASN A 252 -1.91 -17.41 -2.51
CA ASN A 252 -1.34 -17.99 -3.71
C ASN A 252 -0.30 -17.07 -4.40
N PRO A 253 0.92 -16.93 -3.84
CA PRO A 253 1.95 -16.06 -4.43
C PRO A 253 2.33 -16.40 -5.88
N SER A 254 2.07 -17.62 -6.35
CA SER A 254 2.27 -18.00 -7.75
C SER A 254 1.44 -17.18 -8.74
N ASN A 255 0.35 -16.57 -8.28
CA ASN A 255 -0.53 -15.71 -9.07
C ASN A 255 -0.13 -14.23 -9.02
N ASP A 256 0.98 -13.87 -8.36
CA ASP A 256 1.48 -12.49 -8.34
C ASP A 256 1.73 -11.98 -9.76
N TYR A 257 1.82 -10.65 -9.91
CA TYR A 257 2.29 -10.00 -11.13
C TYR A 257 3.53 -9.12 -10.83
N PRO A 258 4.67 -9.36 -11.49
CA PRO A 258 5.01 -10.60 -12.21
C PRO A 258 4.94 -11.83 -11.29
N ALA A 259 4.65 -13.00 -11.86
CA ALA A 259 4.52 -14.24 -11.09
C ALA A 259 5.79 -14.48 -10.26
N SER A 260 5.64 -14.57 -8.94
CA SER A 260 6.77 -14.80 -8.05
C SER A 260 7.26 -16.24 -8.14
N GLY A 261 6.31 -17.18 -8.29
CA GLY A 261 6.54 -18.61 -8.20
C GLY A 261 7.25 -19.01 -6.90
N ASN A 262 7.26 -18.15 -5.87
CA ASN A 262 8.04 -18.32 -4.66
C ASN A 262 7.11 -18.62 -3.49
N LYS A 263 6.85 -19.90 -3.25
CA LYS A 263 6.11 -20.42 -2.09
C LYS A 263 7.04 -21.06 -1.07
N HIS A 264 8.29 -21.31 -1.44
CA HIS A 264 9.28 -21.99 -0.61
C HIS A 264 10.60 -21.21 -0.56
N ALA A 265 11.25 -21.19 0.61
CA ALA A 265 12.51 -20.48 0.81
C ALA A 265 13.62 -20.85 -0.18
N SER A 266 13.61 -22.09 -0.69
CA SER A 266 14.57 -22.56 -1.71
C SER A 266 14.40 -21.90 -3.08
N GLU A 267 13.30 -21.19 -3.32
CA GLU A 267 12.98 -20.54 -4.58
C GLU A 267 13.43 -19.06 -4.60
N GLU A 268 14.07 -18.58 -3.53
CA GLU A 268 14.67 -17.25 -3.44
C GLU A 268 15.81 -17.10 -4.46
N SER A 269 15.81 -16.02 -5.25
CA SER A 269 16.82 -15.79 -6.28
C SER A 269 17.12 -14.30 -6.48
N LYS A 270 18.37 -13.99 -6.83
CA LYS A 270 18.80 -12.63 -7.22
C LYS A 270 18.15 -12.15 -8.53
N ASP A 271 17.61 -13.07 -9.33
CA ASP A 271 16.89 -12.75 -10.56
C ASP A 271 15.44 -12.32 -10.29
N LYS A 272 14.96 -12.50 -9.04
CA LYS A 272 13.63 -12.10 -8.60
C LYS A 272 13.70 -10.77 -7.84
N THR A 273 12.65 -9.99 -7.96
CA THR A 273 12.51 -8.75 -7.20
C THR A 273 12.28 -9.02 -5.71
N PRO A 274 12.49 -8.02 -4.84
CA PRO A 274 12.21 -8.14 -3.41
C PRO A 274 10.80 -8.65 -3.10
N TYR A 275 9.77 -8.10 -3.75
CA TYR A 275 8.39 -8.54 -3.55
C TYR A 275 8.12 -9.96 -4.04
N GLN A 276 8.79 -10.42 -5.12
CA GLN A 276 8.71 -11.82 -5.55
C GLN A 276 9.38 -12.75 -4.53
N ASN A 277 10.51 -12.34 -3.97
CA ASN A 277 11.21 -13.12 -2.95
C ASN A 277 10.45 -13.17 -1.61
N ALA A 278 9.56 -12.20 -1.34
CA ALA A 278 8.70 -12.17 -0.17
C ALA A 278 7.52 -13.17 -0.20
N GLY A 279 7.39 -14.00 -1.24
CA GLY A 279 6.25 -14.89 -1.43
C GLY A 279 6.14 -15.99 -0.37
N ASP A 280 7.26 -16.53 0.11
CA ASP A 280 7.29 -17.56 1.15
C ASP A 280 6.80 -17.03 2.51
N LEU A 281 7.23 -15.82 2.91
CA LEU A 281 6.76 -15.14 4.11
C LEU A 281 5.25 -14.87 4.06
N ARG A 282 4.76 -14.39 2.91
CA ARG A 282 3.33 -14.12 2.68
C ARG A 282 2.49 -15.40 2.79
N PHE A 283 2.99 -16.50 2.22
CA PHE A 283 2.31 -17.80 2.29
C PHE A 283 2.35 -18.42 3.68
N LEU A 284 3.47 -18.24 4.40
CA LEU A 284 3.59 -18.65 5.80
C LEU A 284 2.55 -17.95 6.67
N PHE A 285 2.43 -16.61 6.55
CA PHE A 285 1.43 -15.84 7.29
C PHE A 285 0.01 -16.32 7.02
N TYR A 286 -0.34 -16.57 5.76
CA TYR A 286 -1.64 -17.15 5.38
C TYR A 286 -1.89 -18.52 6.05
N LYS A 287 -0.93 -19.43 6.02
CA LYS A 287 -1.05 -20.75 6.66
C LYS A 287 -1.22 -20.65 8.16
N MET A 288 -0.38 -19.85 8.81
CA MET A 288 -0.46 -19.61 10.24
C MET A 288 -1.80 -18.98 10.64
N ALA A 289 -2.30 -18.00 9.87
CA ALA A 289 -3.62 -17.40 10.13
C ALA A 289 -4.74 -18.44 10.09
N ASN A 290 -4.77 -19.32 9.08
CA ASN A 290 -5.77 -20.40 9.03
C ASN A 290 -5.66 -21.36 10.21
N ARG A 291 -4.44 -21.66 10.67
CA ARG A 291 -4.26 -22.47 11.87
C ARG A 291 -4.82 -21.77 13.11
N THR A 292 -4.58 -20.46 13.25
CA THR A 292 -5.15 -19.64 14.33
C THR A 292 -6.67 -19.62 14.29
N PHE A 293 -7.27 -19.47 13.11
CA PHE A 293 -8.73 -19.47 12.93
C PHE A 293 -9.36 -20.78 13.41
N ASN A 294 -8.68 -21.90 13.15
CA ASN A 294 -9.17 -23.22 13.55
C ASN A 294 -8.93 -23.52 15.04
N TYR A 295 -7.91 -22.91 15.64
CA TYR A 295 -7.63 -23.05 17.07
C TYR A 295 -8.68 -22.37 17.94
N ASP A 296 -9.09 -21.15 17.57
CA ASP A 296 -10.19 -20.44 18.23
C ASP A 296 -11.21 -19.91 17.20
N PRO A 297 -12.19 -20.76 16.80
CA PRO A 297 -13.19 -20.37 15.81
C PRO A 297 -14.18 -19.29 16.29
N GLN A 298 -14.20 -18.97 17.59
CA GLN A 298 -15.14 -17.99 18.16
C GLN A 298 -14.57 -16.58 18.16
N ALA A 299 -13.24 -16.43 18.19
CA ALA A 299 -12.60 -15.13 18.09
C ALA A 299 -12.71 -14.54 16.67
N SER A 300 -12.70 -13.20 16.60
CA SER A 300 -12.72 -12.49 15.33
C SER A 300 -11.47 -12.80 14.51
N LYS A 301 -11.66 -13.21 13.25
CA LYS A 301 -10.56 -13.46 12.31
C LYS A 301 -9.69 -12.22 12.10
N SER A 302 -10.27 -11.02 12.03
CA SER A 302 -9.50 -9.79 11.86
C SER A 302 -8.63 -9.48 13.09
N SER A 303 -9.13 -9.76 14.29
CA SER A 303 -8.33 -9.64 15.52
C SER A 303 -7.22 -10.69 15.59
N GLN A 304 -7.48 -11.93 15.15
CA GLN A 304 -6.46 -12.98 15.07
C GLN A 304 -5.35 -12.65 14.06
N ILE A 305 -5.70 -12.09 12.89
CA ILE A 305 -4.73 -11.59 11.91
C ILE A 305 -3.89 -10.45 12.51
N LEU A 306 -4.52 -9.53 13.24
CA LEU A 306 -3.80 -8.43 13.91
C LEU A 306 -2.77 -8.94 14.92
N GLU A 307 -3.14 -9.90 15.78
CA GLU A 307 -2.21 -10.49 16.74
C GLU A 307 -1.08 -11.28 16.07
N LEU A 308 -1.38 -11.97 14.96
CA LEU A 308 -0.35 -12.62 14.15
C LEU A 308 0.60 -11.59 13.53
N TYR A 309 0.09 -10.49 12.97
CA TYR A 309 0.93 -9.41 12.42
C TYR A 309 1.82 -8.79 13.50
N LYS A 310 1.27 -8.49 14.69
CA LYS A 310 2.06 -7.97 15.82
C LYS A 310 3.21 -8.90 16.18
N THR A 311 3.00 -10.22 16.10
CA THR A 311 4.04 -11.23 16.33
C THR A 311 5.13 -11.15 15.26
N PHE A 312 4.76 -11.10 13.98
CA PHE A 312 5.72 -10.97 12.86
C PHE A 312 6.52 -9.67 12.94
N LYS A 313 5.86 -8.56 13.27
CA LYS A 313 6.49 -7.27 13.51
C LYS A 313 7.47 -7.31 14.67
N ALA A 314 7.08 -7.91 15.81
CA ALA A 314 7.95 -8.05 16.98
C ALA A 314 9.21 -8.87 16.69
N ALA A 315 9.10 -9.89 15.84
CA ALA A 315 10.26 -10.63 15.34
C ALA A 315 11.17 -9.75 14.49
N SER A 316 10.58 -8.93 13.60
CA SER A 316 11.34 -8.03 12.72
C SER A 316 12.16 -7.02 13.52
N VAL A 317 11.62 -6.50 14.64
CA VAL A 317 12.32 -5.52 15.51
C VAL A 317 13.61 -6.08 16.10
N GLN A 318 13.72 -7.40 16.28
CA GLN A 318 14.91 -8.04 16.83
C GLN A 318 16.06 -8.16 15.82
N LEU A 319 15.81 -7.87 14.53
CA LEU A 319 16.82 -8.01 13.49
C LEU A 319 17.80 -6.84 13.47
N GLY A 320 19.09 -7.18 13.40
CA GLY A 320 20.18 -6.27 13.09
C GLY A 320 20.61 -6.35 11.63
N LYS A 321 21.64 -5.59 11.27
CA LYS A 321 22.34 -5.72 9.99
C LYS A 321 22.92 -7.13 9.84
N ASN A 322 22.88 -7.70 8.63
CA ASN A 322 23.33 -9.05 8.30
C ASN A 322 22.52 -10.19 8.94
N SER A 323 21.31 -9.91 9.44
CA SER A 323 20.43 -10.96 9.95
C SER A 323 20.01 -11.89 8.81
N SER A 324 20.08 -13.18 9.05
CA SER A 324 19.66 -14.23 8.13
C SER A 324 18.19 -14.60 8.31
N ARG A 325 17.66 -15.40 7.38
CA ARG A 325 16.35 -16.06 7.53
C ARG A 325 16.26 -16.87 8.82
N GLN A 326 17.35 -17.53 9.21
CA GLN A 326 17.38 -18.34 10.44
C GLN A 326 17.28 -17.47 11.70
N ASP A 327 17.90 -16.28 11.69
CA ASP A 327 17.79 -15.32 12.79
C ASP A 327 16.36 -14.82 12.92
N TYR A 328 15.70 -14.50 11.80
CA TYR A 328 14.30 -14.11 11.79
C TYR A 328 13.36 -15.22 12.24
N LEU A 329 13.58 -16.46 11.80
CA LEU A 329 12.82 -17.61 12.28
C LEU A 329 12.95 -17.79 13.79
N SER A 330 14.16 -17.68 14.32
CA SER A 330 14.42 -17.80 15.77
C SER A 330 13.73 -16.68 16.55
N ALA A 331 13.80 -15.44 16.04
CA ALA A 331 13.08 -14.30 16.60
C ALA A 331 11.56 -14.50 16.54
N LEU A 332 11.03 -15.03 15.44
CA LEU A 332 9.60 -15.29 15.25
C LEU A 332 9.09 -16.39 16.19
N GLN A 333 9.83 -17.49 16.37
CA GLN A 333 9.51 -18.52 17.35
C GLN A 333 9.51 -17.97 18.78
N THR A 334 10.46 -17.08 19.11
CA THR A 334 10.52 -16.39 20.41
C THR A 334 9.32 -15.45 20.61
N SER A 335 8.97 -14.68 19.57
CA SER A 335 7.80 -13.79 19.60
C SER A 335 6.49 -14.58 19.71
N LEU A 336 6.34 -15.72 19.03
CA LEU A 336 5.18 -16.61 19.16
C LEU A 336 5.05 -17.16 20.59
N SER A 337 6.16 -17.60 21.17
CA SER A 337 6.19 -18.19 22.51
C SER A 337 5.81 -17.20 23.61
N SER A 338 5.94 -15.90 23.35
CA SER A 338 5.60 -14.82 24.28
C SER A 338 4.29 -14.08 23.93
N SER A 339 3.61 -14.47 22.84
CA SER A 339 2.35 -13.84 22.42
C SER A 339 1.12 -14.62 22.88
N PRO A 340 -0.09 -14.06 22.72
CA PRO A 340 -1.35 -14.80 22.93
C PRO A 340 -1.50 -16.06 22.06
N LEU A 341 -0.64 -16.24 21.05
CA LEU A 341 -0.65 -17.37 20.11
C LEU A 341 0.26 -18.53 20.53
N SER A 342 0.88 -18.46 21.72
CA SER A 342 1.90 -19.40 22.20
C SER A 342 1.45 -20.86 22.34
N ASN A 343 0.14 -21.11 22.43
CA ASN A 343 -0.43 -22.45 22.54
C ASN A 343 -0.69 -23.13 21.19
N ILE A 344 -0.39 -22.46 20.07
CA ILE A 344 -0.61 -22.99 18.72
C ILE A 344 0.71 -23.52 18.17
N ASP A 345 0.74 -24.79 17.77
CA ASP A 345 1.90 -25.39 17.11
C ASP A 345 1.90 -25.09 15.61
N TYR A 346 2.85 -24.25 15.18
CA TYR A 346 3.08 -23.86 13.79
C TYR A 346 4.21 -24.64 13.11
N THR A 347 4.74 -25.70 13.73
CA THR A 347 5.91 -26.44 13.21
C THR A 347 5.71 -26.91 11.78
N ASP A 348 4.53 -27.45 11.46
CA ASP A 348 4.22 -27.91 10.10
C ASP A 348 4.08 -26.75 9.10
N ASP A 349 3.63 -25.58 9.55
CA ASP A 349 3.49 -24.40 8.69
C ASP A 349 4.88 -23.90 8.26
N PHE A 350 5.84 -23.82 9.19
CA PHE A 350 7.24 -23.49 8.89
C PHE A 350 7.90 -24.49 7.93
N LYS A 351 7.74 -25.80 8.18
CA LYS A 351 8.26 -26.85 7.29
C LYS A 351 7.68 -26.73 5.88
N SER A 352 6.39 -26.42 5.80
CA SER A 352 5.68 -26.36 4.53
C SER A 352 6.11 -25.22 3.59
N VAL A 353 6.88 -24.26 4.08
CA VAL A 353 7.52 -23.19 3.29
C VAL A 353 9.05 -23.34 3.25
N GLY A 354 9.61 -24.41 3.80
CA GLY A 354 11.05 -24.69 3.82
C GLY A 354 11.85 -23.82 4.78
N TRP A 355 11.23 -23.36 5.87
CA TRP A 355 11.91 -22.57 6.91
C TRP A 355 12.46 -23.44 8.05
N LEU A 356 11.92 -24.65 8.21
CA LEU A 356 12.43 -25.74 9.06
C LEU A 356 12.60 -26.99 8.19
#